data_AF-A0A1A0M4J5-F1
#
_entry.id   AF-A0A1A0M4J5-F1
#
_cell.length_a   1.000
_cell.length_b   1.000
_cell.length_c   1.000
_cell.angle_alpha   90.00
_cell.angle_beta   90.00
_cell.angle_gamma   90.00
#
_symmetry.space_group_name_H-M   'P 1'
#
loop_
_entity.id
_entity.type
_entity.pdbx_description
1 polymer ?
#
loop_
_entity_poly.entity_id
_entity_poly.type
_entity_poly.pdbx_seq_one_letter_code
_entity_poly.pdbx_strand_id
1 'polypeptide(L)' 'MSDRDRPNMTEQELYEYLCFDLELPVTRRTVKYAVMRREIVPTRLGNGNYFSKRDGLDWIQSRKR' A
#
# COMPACT_ATOMS: atom_id res chain seq x y z
N MET A 1 0.99 -1.83 -18.60
CA MET A 1 1.01 -1.79 -17.12
C MET A 1 0.93 -3.22 -16.63
N SER A 2 1.86 -3.64 -15.77
CA SER A 2 1.76 -4.94 -15.10
C SER A 2 0.66 -4.88 -14.04
N ASP A 3 0.08 -6.02 -13.68
CA ASP A 3 -0.96 -6.10 -12.62
C ASP A 3 -0.55 -5.39 -11.31
N ARG A 4 0.76 -5.40 -11.02
CA ARG A 4 1.34 -4.77 -9.83
C ARG A 4 1.29 -3.24 -9.80
N ASP A 5 1.17 -2.59 -10.95
CA ASP A 5 1.19 -1.13 -11.07
C ASP A 5 -0.23 -0.55 -11.18
N ARG A 6 -1.27 -1.39 -11.19
CA ARG A 6 -2.67 -0.94 -11.25
C ARG A 6 -3.11 -0.49 -9.85
N PRO A 7 -3.57 0.76 -9.66
CA PRO A 7 -4.07 1.23 -8.38
C PRO A 7 -5.52 0.82 -8.19
N ASN A 8 -5.74 -0.42 -7.77
CA ASN A 8 -7.07 -1.02 -7.58
C ASN A 8 -7.36 -1.47 -6.13
N MET A 9 -6.41 -1.30 -5.20
CA MET A 9 -6.59 -1.66 -3.80
C MET A 9 -6.97 -0.45 -2.96
N THR A 10 -7.92 -0.61 -2.06
CA THR A 10 -8.17 0.29 -0.94
C THR A 10 -7.04 0.20 0.10
N GLU A 11 -7.02 1.09 1.09
CA GLU A 11 -6.07 1.00 2.22
C GLU A 11 -6.18 -0.35 2.96
N GLN A 12 -7.40 -0.89 3.07
CA GLN A 12 -7.65 -2.18 3.71
C GLN A 12 -7.05 -3.33 2.90
N GLU A 13 -7.30 -3.37 1.59
CA GLU A 13 -6.76 -4.40 0.69
C GLU A 13 -5.23 -4.29 0.57
N LEU A 14 -4.67 -3.08 0.59
CA LEU A 14 -3.23 -2.89 0.64
C LEU A 14 -2.63 -3.50 1.92
N TYR A 15 -3.28 -3.31 3.07
CA TYR A 15 -2.87 -3.95 4.32
C TYR A 15 -2.93 -5.48 4.21
N GLU A 16 -4.03 -6.02 3.68
CA GLU A 16 -4.23 -7.47 3.53
C GLU A 16 -3.16 -8.08 2.60
N TYR A 17 -2.87 -7.43 1.48
CA TYR A 17 -1.78 -7.81 0.58
C TYR A 17 -0.43 -7.86 1.29
N LEU A 18 -0.08 -6.82 2.05
CA LEU A 18 1.21 -6.77 2.74
C LEU A 18 1.31 -7.80 3.89
N CYS A 19 0.22 -7.99 4.64
CA CYS A 19 0.20 -8.84 5.83
C CYS A 19 0.05 -10.32 5.49
N PHE A 20 -0.89 -10.66 4.60
CA PHE A 20 -1.28 -12.04 4.33
C PHE A 20 -0.60 -12.61 3.08
N ASP A 21 -0.53 -11.85 1.98
CA ASP A 21 0.05 -12.39 0.73
C ASP A 21 1.59 -12.34 0.76
N LEU A 22 2.17 -11.35 1.42
CA LEU A 22 3.63 -11.20 1.55
C LEU A 22 4.17 -11.62 2.93
N GLU A 23 3.30 -12.02 3.86
CA GLU A 23 3.64 -12.44 5.22
C GLU A 23 4.53 -11.42 5.98
N LEU A 24 4.34 -10.12 5.70
CA LEU A 24 5.14 -9.07 6.35
C LEU A 24 4.54 -8.71 7.72
N PRO A 25 5.38 -8.39 8.72
CA PRO A 25 4.94 -8.03 10.06
C PRO A 25 4.43 -6.57 10.11
N VAL A 26 3.38 -6.27 9.35
CA VAL A 26 2.72 -4.95 9.32
C VAL A 26 1.33 -5.03 9.94
N THR A 27 0.91 -3.96 10.60
CA THR A 27 -0.45 -3.85 11.11
C THR A 27 -1.25 -2.87 10.25
N ARG A 28 -2.59 -3.01 10.25
CA ARG A 28 -3.49 -2.03 9.63
C ARG A 28 -3.20 -0.60 10.09
N ARG A 29 -2.90 -0.42 11.37
CA ARG A 29 -2.53 0.89 11.94
C ARG A 29 -1.24 1.43 11.32
N THR A 30 -0.24 0.58 11.12
CA THR A 30 1.04 0.97 10.49
C THR A 30 0.81 1.45 9.05
N VAL A 31 0.04 0.70 8.25
CA VAL A 31 -0.28 1.09 6.87
C VAL A 31 -1.06 2.39 6.82
N LYS A 32 -2.08 2.55 7.69
CA LYS A 32 -2.83 3.80 7.82
C LYS A 32 -1.94 5.01 8.10
N TYR A 33 -1.00 4.89 9.05
CA TYR A 33 -0.07 5.99 9.34
C TYR A 33 0.89 6.27 8.19
N ALA A 34 1.35 5.23 7.47
CA ALA A 34 2.19 5.42 6.29
C ALA A 34 1.45 6.22 5.20
N VAL A 35 0.17 5.92 4.97
CA VAL A 35 -0.68 6.71 4.04
C VAL A 35 -0.88 8.14 4.55
N MET A 36 -1.23 8.32 5.84
CA MET A 36 -1.43 9.66 6.42
C MET A 36 -0.17 10.54 6.35
N ARG A 37 1.01 9.92 6.52
CA ARG A 37 2.33 10.58 6.44
C ARG A 37 2.82 10.76 5.00
N ARG A 38 2.06 10.28 4.01
CA ARG A 38 2.45 10.25 2.58
C ARG A 38 3.74 9.47 2.31
N GLU A 39 4.02 8.46 3.13
CA GLU A 39 5.06 7.46 2.85
C GLU A 39 4.57 6.48 1.78
N ILE A 40 3.26 6.20 1.75
CA ILE A 40 2.56 5.52 0.65
C ILE A 40 1.65 6.55 0.00
N VAL A 41 1.84 6.82 -1.29
CA VAL A 41 1.08 7.85 -2.00
C VAL A 41 -0.08 7.20 -2.76
N PRO A 42 -1.34 7.54 -2.44
CA PRO A 42 -2.48 7.00 -3.18
C PRO A 42 -2.61 7.63 -4.56
N THR A 43 -3.11 6.84 -5.51
CA THR A 43 -3.73 7.37 -6.73
C THR A 43 -5.18 7.71 -6.45
N ARG A 44 -5.59 8.96 -6.73
CA ARG A 44 -7.00 9.36 -6.63
C ARG A 44 -7.76 8.91 -7.87
N LEU A 45 -8.78 8.08 -7.67
CA LEU A 45 -9.73 7.68 -8.71
C LEU A 45 -11.14 7.99 -8.22
N GLY A 46 -11.82 8.92 -8.91
CA GLY A 46 -13.09 9.46 -8.44
C GLY A 46 -12.96 10.06 -7.04
N ASN A 47 -13.80 9.59 -6.11
CA ASN A 47 -13.82 10.05 -4.71
C ASN A 47 -12.96 9.18 -3.76
N GLY A 48 -12.24 8.19 -4.29
CA GLY A 48 -11.47 7.23 -3.51
C GLY A 48 -9.95 7.38 -3.66
N ASN A 49 -9.23 6.94 -2.64
CA ASN A 49 -7.78 6.73 -2.68
C ASN A 49 -7.52 5.25 -2.94
N TYR A 50 -6.75 4.96 -3.98
CA TYR A 50 -6.39 3.60 -4.37
C TYR A 50 -4.88 3.42 -4.47
N PHE A 51 -4.44 2.19 -4.25
CA PHE A 51 -3.05 1.80 -4.17
C PHE A 51 -2.79 0.62 -5.09
N SER A 52 -1.59 0.59 -5.63
CA SER A 52 -1.05 -0.53 -6.39
C SER A 52 -0.22 -1.43 -5.48
N LYS A 53 0.09 -2.65 -5.94
CA LYS A 53 1.01 -3.54 -5.20
C LYS A 53 2.40 -2.90 -5.10
N ARG A 54 2.80 -2.15 -6.13
CA ARG A 54 4.06 -1.41 -6.17
C ARG A 54 4.18 -0.41 -5.01
N ASP A 55 3.13 0.37 -4.75
CA ASP A 55 3.16 1.40 -3.70
C ASP A 55 3.49 0.80 -2.32
N GLY A 56 2.91 -0.37 -2.03
CA GLY A 56 3.20 -1.11 -0.80
C GLY A 56 4.63 -1.66 -0.77
N LEU A 57 5.10 -2.26 -1.88
CA LEU A 57 6.45 -2.83 -1.98
C LEU A 57 7.54 -1.75 -1.85
N ASP A 58 7.35 -0.61 -2.49
CA ASP A 58 8.30 0.51 -2.48
C ASP A 58 8.44 1.08 -1.06
N TRP A 59 7.32 1.21 -0.32
CA TRP A 59 7.34 1.59 1.08
C TRP A 59 8.05 0.58 1.98
N ILE A 60 7.83 -0.73 1.77
CA ILE A 60 8.57 -1.75 2.53
C ILE A 60 10.07 -1.69 2.21
N GLN A 61 10.42 -1.46 0.94
CA GLN A 61 11.81 -1.36 0.51
C GLN A 61 12.49 -0.11 1.10
N SER A 62 11.77 1.02 1.22
CA SER A 62 12.30 2.23 1.84
C SER A 62 12.61 2.08 3.34
N ARG A 63 11.99 1.09 4.01
CA ARG A 63 12.21 0.77 5.45
C ARG A 63 13.39 -0.17 5.71
N LYS A 64 14.01 -0.76 4.68
CA LYS A 64 15.18 -1.64 4.81
C LYS A 64 16.52 -0.88 4.79
N ARG A 65 16.47 0.46 4.79
CA ARG A 65 17.63 1.34 5.03
C ARG A 65 17.91 1.44 6.52
#